data_AF-A0A538I2M8-F1
#
_entry.id   AF-A0A538I2M8-F1
#
_cell.length_a   1.000
_cell.length_b   1.000
_cell.length_c   1.000
_cell.angle_alpha   90.00
_cell.angle_beta   90.00
_cell.angle_gamma   90.00
#
_symmetry.space_group_name_H-M   'P 1'
#
loop_
_entity.id
_entity.type
_entity.pdbx_description
1 polymer ?
#
loop_
_entity_poly.entity_id
_entity_poly.type
_entity_poly.pdbx_seq_one_letter_code
_entity_poly.pdbx_strand_id
1 'polypeptide(L)'
;MDSLREFFWSARLAEWAPFAGLIAVLRVRRAAIAALLAGWLGAFIVVKGFSPRASIEGNTFWRLLMPAWPAYLLLFAAIPLLVPTLARQLGDRIRPPASKPIRPRWVVLAAVVTVAVPAVATATSSRIHPPTPAVVQEFPSGNILTPVDKGIHVRTERVASGQRITWTDGPWRAKVFYRVYRSFHSGKDIECALSSGVSWACYLRTEPIQTTRAHSYFDASPPRGAVYRIGVATNWANDPNLGDVFAFSPPVPAAR
;
A
#
# COMPACT_ATOMS: atom_id res chain seq x y z
N MET A 1 -12.12 15.16 -17.47
CA MET A 1 -10.70 15.45 -17.77
C MET A 1 -10.39 16.95 -17.61
N ASP A 2 -11.15 17.69 -16.79
CA ASP A 2 -10.98 19.15 -16.65
C ASP A 2 -10.05 19.58 -15.49
N SER A 3 -9.74 18.67 -14.56
CA SER A 3 -8.99 18.94 -13.33
C SER A 3 -7.45 18.95 -13.48
N LEU A 4 -6.90 18.71 -14.68
CA LEU A 4 -5.45 18.70 -14.91
C LEU A 4 -4.85 20.07 -15.25
N ARG A 5 -5.68 21.11 -15.49
CA ARG A 5 -5.21 22.42 -15.96
C ARG A 5 -4.57 23.29 -14.87
N GLU A 6 -4.86 23.05 -13.59
CA GLU A 6 -4.41 23.92 -12.49
C GLU A 6 -2.97 23.64 -12.03
N PHE A 7 -2.43 22.42 -12.22
CA PHE A 7 -1.13 22.02 -11.63
C PHE A 7 -0.01 21.78 -12.65
N PHE A 8 -0.32 21.69 -13.95
CA PHE A 8 0.68 21.52 -15.01
C PHE A 8 0.49 22.59 -16.10
N TRP A 9 1.60 23.14 -16.61
CA TRP A 9 1.62 24.07 -17.75
C TRP A 9 0.91 23.50 -18.99
N SER A 10 0.76 22.17 -19.06
CA SER A 10 -0.20 21.49 -19.94
C SER A 10 -0.50 20.07 -19.44
N ALA A 11 -1.67 19.89 -18.82
CA ALA A 11 -2.37 18.60 -18.64
C ALA A 11 -2.17 17.62 -19.81
N ARG A 12 -2.30 18.18 -21.01
CA ARG A 12 -2.26 17.46 -22.27
C ARG A 12 -0.89 16.89 -22.54
N LEU A 13 0.19 17.52 -22.09
CA LEU A 13 1.53 16.99 -22.32
C LEU A 13 1.74 15.70 -21.53
N ALA A 14 1.25 15.64 -20.29
CA ALA A 14 1.32 14.42 -19.48
C ALA A 14 0.42 13.29 -20.04
N GLU A 15 -0.74 13.66 -20.56
CA GLU A 15 -1.68 12.71 -21.15
C GLU A 15 -1.21 12.16 -22.50
N TRP A 16 -0.72 13.02 -23.39
CA TRP A 16 -0.38 12.67 -24.77
C TRP A 16 1.06 12.17 -24.96
N ALA A 17 1.95 12.47 -24.02
CA ALA A 17 3.32 11.96 -23.98
C ALA A 17 3.45 10.45 -24.24
N PRO A 18 2.76 9.57 -23.49
CA PRO A 18 2.88 8.13 -23.67
C PRO A 18 2.37 7.67 -25.04
N PHE A 19 1.32 8.32 -25.59
CA PHE A 19 0.82 8.00 -26.93
C PHE A 19 1.80 8.42 -28.02
N ALA A 20 2.36 9.63 -27.94
CA ALA A 20 3.39 10.10 -28.86
C ALA A 20 4.63 9.20 -28.83
N GLY A 21 5.07 8.83 -27.63
CA GLY A 21 6.14 7.85 -27.42
C GLY A 21 5.86 6.49 -28.03
N LEU A 22 4.65 5.98 -27.86
CA LEU A 22 4.23 4.69 -28.42
C LEU A 22 4.27 4.70 -29.96
N ILE A 23 3.74 5.76 -30.58
CA ILE A 23 3.81 5.95 -32.04
C ILE A 23 5.29 6.00 -32.49
N ALA A 24 6.16 6.66 -31.72
CA ALA A 24 7.58 6.76 -32.01
C ALA A 24 8.25 5.37 -32.03
N VAL A 25 8.00 4.54 -31.02
CA VAL A 25 8.54 3.16 -30.93
C VAL A 25 7.99 2.29 -32.07
N LEU A 26 6.70 2.40 -32.39
CA LEU A 26 6.08 1.68 -33.51
C LEU A 26 6.68 2.08 -34.85
N ARG A 27 6.97 3.37 -35.06
CA ARG A 27 7.58 3.90 -36.29
C ARG A 27 8.95 3.30 -36.58
N VAL A 28 9.73 3.00 -35.54
CA VAL A 28 11.04 2.34 -35.65
C VAL A 28 10.90 0.79 -35.74
N ARG A 29 9.67 0.29 -36.00
CA ARG A 29 9.32 -1.12 -36.18
C ARG A 29 9.63 -1.99 -34.95
N ARG A 30 9.44 -1.43 -33.75
CA ARG A 30 9.67 -2.13 -32.47
C ARG A 30 8.38 -2.56 -31.80
N ALA A 31 7.55 -3.32 -32.51
CA ALA A 31 6.23 -3.74 -32.03
C ALA A 31 6.26 -4.46 -30.66
N ALA A 32 7.25 -5.33 -30.42
CA ALA A 32 7.37 -6.02 -29.14
C ALA A 32 7.67 -5.07 -27.96
N ILE A 33 8.55 -4.08 -28.17
CA ILE A 33 8.88 -3.07 -27.14
C ILE A 33 7.68 -2.16 -26.92
N ALA A 34 7.02 -1.74 -28.00
CA ALA A 34 5.78 -0.97 -27.93
C ALA A 34 4.70 -1.71 -27.12
N ALA A 35 4.48 -2.99 -27.40
CA ALA A 35 3.52 -3.82 -26.67
C ALA A 35 3.89 -3.97 -25.19
N LEU A 36 5.18 -4.17 -24.87
CA LEU A 36 5.64 -4.25 -23.48
C LEU A 36 5.39 -2.94 -22.72
N LEU A 37 5.80 -1.81 -23.28
CA LEU A 37 5.69 -0.50 -22.61
C LEU A 37 4.23 -0.06 -22.49
N ALA A 38 3.45 -0.17 -23.56
CA ALA A 38 2.03 0.15 -23.56
C ALA A 38 1.22 -0.79 -22.68
N GLY A 39 1.53 -2.10 -22.72
CA GLY A 39 0.89 -3.10 -21.88
C GLY A 39 1.19 -2.89 -20.40
N TRP A 40 2.46 -2.61 -20.05
CA TRP A 40 2.87 -2.31 -18.68
C TRP A 40 2.17 -1.05 -18.16
N LEU A 41 2.25 0.07 -18.88
CA LEU A 41 1.61 1.31 -18.46
C LEU A 41 0.08 1.16 -18.40
N GLY A 42 -0.51 0.56 -19.43
CA GLY A 42 -1.95 0.33 -19.56
C GLY A 42 -2.50 -0.54 -18.43
N ALA A 43 -1.80 -1.62 -18.05
CA ALA A 43 -2.23 -2.48 -16.96
C ALA A 43 -2.37 -1.71 -15.63
N PHE A 44 -1.41 -0.84 -15.29
CA PHE A 44 -1.50 -0.03 -14.09
C PHE A 44 -2.55 1.09 -14.18
N ILE A 45 -2.72 1.71 -15.34
CA ILE A 45 -3.82 2.67 -15.55
C ILE A 45 -5.17 1.98 -15.32
N VAL A 46 -5.38 0.79 -15.89
CA VAL A 46 -6.62 0.05 -15.74
C VAL A 46 -6.87 -0.38 -14.30
N VAL A 47 -5.87 -0.97 -13.64
CA VAL A 47 -6.04 -1.57 -12.31
C VAL A 47 -5.99 -0.53 -11.19
N LYS A 48 -5.18 0.52 -11.32
CA LYS A 48 -4.92 1.51 -10.27
C LYS A 48 -5.38 2.91 -10.63
N GLY A 49 -5.22 3.33 -11.89
CA GLY A 49 -5.60 4.65 -12.38
C GLY A 49 -7.10 4.91 -12.36
N PHE A 50 -7.94 3.89 -12.61
CA PHE A 50 -9.41 3.99 -12.50
C PHE A 50 -9.97 3.72 -11.10
N SER A 51 -9.11 3.65 -10.08
CA SER A 51 -9.59 3.53 -8.70
C SER A 51 -10.33 4.82 -8.30
N PRO A 52 -11.46 4.75 -7.58
CA PRO A 52 -12.09 5.92 -6.97
C PRO A 52 -11.16 6.69 -6.02
N ARG A 53 -10.07 6.05 -5.57
CA ARG A 53 -9.03 6.64 -4.71
C ARG A 53 -7.93 7.36 -5.50
N ALA A 54 -7.95 7.31 -6.82
CA ALA A 54 -6.98 7.96 -7.68
C ALA A 54 -7.44 9.38 -7.99
N SER A 55 -6.90 10.34 -7.24
CA SER A 55 -7.12 11.77 -7.45
C SER A 55 -5.82 12.46 -7.89
N ILE A 56 -5.94 13.30 -8.92
CA ILE A 56 -4.85 14.12 -9.44
C ILE A 56 -4.57 15.28 -8.48
N GLU A 57 -5.62 15.93 -7.99
CA GLU A 57 -5.55 17.03 -7.01
C GLU A 57 -4.88 16.59 -5.70
N GLY A 58 -5.19 15.38 -5.24
CA GLY A 58 -4.56 14.78 -4.05
C GLY A 58 -3.19 14.15 -4.31
N ASN A 59 -2.65 14.25 -5.53
CA ASN A 59 -1.41 13.58 -5.98
C ASN A 59 -1.41 12.04 -5.79
N THR A 60 -2.57 11.46 -5.52
CA THR A 60 -2.73 10.02 -5.25
C THR A 60 -2.71 9.21 -6.54
N PHE A 61 -3.16 9.78 -7.65
CA PHE A 61 -3.06 9.18 -8.98
C PHE A 61 -1.61 8.85 -9.35
N TRP A 62 -0.69 9.82 -9.22
CA TRP A 62 0.73 9.63 -9.53
C TRP A 62 1.40 8.64 -8.59
N ARG A 63 1.05 8.69 -7.30
CA ARG A 63 1.51 7.71 -6.31
C ARG A 63 1.08 6.28 -6.67
N LEU A 64 -0.14 6.10 -7.13
CA LEU A 64 -0.67 4.80 -7.56
C LEU A 64 -0.02 4.30 -8.86
N LEU A 65 0.45 5.22 -9.72
CA LEU A 65 1.14 4.92 -10.98
C LEU A 65 2.66 4.79 -10.86
N MET A 66 3.28 5.04 -9.70
CA MET A 66 4.73 4.93 -9.52
C MET A 66 5.34 3.63 -10.09
N PRO A 67 4.74 2.44 -9.92
CA PRO A 67 5.28 1.22 -10.50
C PRO A 67 5.29 1.20 -12.04
N ALA A 68 4.50 2.06 -12.71
CA ALA A 68 4.44 2.20 -14.16
C ALA A 68 5.22 3.42 -14.69
N TRP A 69 5.83 4.22 -13.81
CA TRP A 69 6.65 5.36 -14.21
C TRP A 69 7.77 4.99 -15.18
N PRO A 70 8.50 3.86 -15.03
CA PRO A 70 9.55 3.57 -16.01
C PRO A 70 8.99 3.38 -17.41
N ALA A 71 7.84 2.71 -17.59
CA ALA A 71 7.19 2.61 -18.89
C ALA A 71 6.82 3.98 -19.45
N TYR A 72 6.20 4.82 -18.63
CA TYR A 72 5.82 6.18 -18.99
C TYR A 72 7.04 7.02 -19.42
N LEU A 73 8.12 7.01 -18.63
CA LEU A 73 9.33 7.78 -18.89
C LEU A 73 10.08 7.28 -20.12
N LEU A 74 10.11 5.97 -20.36
CA LEU A 74 10.70 5.40 -21.57
C LEU A 74 9.91 5.79 -22.82
N LEU A 75 8.58 5.78 -22.76
CA LEU A 75 7.73 6.27 -23.85
C LEU A 75 7.96 7.77 -24.07
N PHE A 76 8.00 8.56 -23.01
CA PHE A 76 8.29 9.99 -23.10
C PHE A 76 9.68 10.25 -23.74
N ALA A 77 10.70 9.52 -23.32
CA ALA A 77 12.04 9.61 -23.88
C ALA A 77 12.13 9.14 -25.35
N ALA A 78 11.16 8.35 -25.83
CA ALA A 78 11.09 7.90 -27.22
C ALA A 78 10.50 8.96 -28.17
N ILE A 79 9.85 10.02 -27.66
CA ILE A 79 9.22 11.06 -28.49
C ILE A 79 10.16 11.64 -29.58
N PRO A 80 11.45 11.94 -29.31
CA PRO A 80 12.35 12.44 -30.33
C PRO A 80 12.51 11.52 -31.55
N LEU A 81 12.23 10.21 -31.43
CA LEU A 81 12.24 9.26 -32.55
C LEU A 81 11.12 9.51 -33.58
N LEU A 82 10.14 10.36 -33.27
CA LEU A 82 9.18 10.86 -34.25
C LEU A 82 9.85 11.73 -35.32
N VAL A 83 10.97 12.37 -35.00
CA VAL A 83 11.73 13.22 -35.92
C VAL A 83 12.51 12.32 -36.89
N PRO A 84 12.18 12.32 -38.20
CA PRO A 84 12.75 11.36 -39.15
C PRO A 84 14.27 11.46 -39.30
N THR A 85 14.82 12.67 -39.19
CA THR A 85 16.27 12.92 -39.28
C THR A 85 17.01 12.31 -38.09
N LEU A 86 16.48 12.47 -36.88
CA LEU A 86 17.07 11.93 -35.66
C LEU A 86 17.05 10.40 -35.65
N ALA A 87 15.92 9.80 -36.05
CA ALA A 87 15.80 8.35 -36.16
C ALA A 87 16.80 7.76 -37.18
N ARG A 88 17.03 8.46 -38.30
CA ARG A 88 18.04 8.05 -39.30
C ARG A 88 19.47 8.21 -38.77
N GLN A 89 19.78 9.32 -38.10
CA GLN A 89 21.10 9.56 -37.51
C GLN A 89 21.47 8.56 -36.43
N LEU A 90 20.49 8.17 -35.60
CA LEU A 90 20.70 7.16 -34.57
C LEU A 90 20.81 5.76 -35.18
N GLY A 91 20.20 5.50 -36.33
CA GLY A 91 20.50 4.39 -37.25
C GLY A 91 20.85 3.07 -36.55
N ASP A 92 22.11 2.67 -36.67
CA ASP A 92 22.64 1.42 -36.12
C ASP A 92 22.63 1.35 -34.59
N ARG A 93 22.64 2.49 -33.88
CA ARG A 93 22.57 2.52 -32.41
C ARG A 93 21.20 2.07 -31.87
N ILE A 94 20.14 2.14 -32.69
CA ILE A 94 18.80 1.66 -32.32
C ILE A 94 18.52 0.24 -32.87
N ARG A 95 19.47 -0.37 -33.59
CA ARG A 95 19.33 -1.77 -33.98
C ARG A 95 19.52 -2.64 -32.73
N PRO A 96 18.53 -3.48 -32.35
CA PRO A 96 18.69 -4.40 -31.27
C PRO A 96 19.80 -5.37 -31.67
N PRO A 97 20.58 -5.83 -30.69
CA PRO A 97 21.48 -6.94 -30.93
C PRO A 97 20.67 -8.13 -31.48
N ALA A 98 21.30 -8.93 -32.33
CA ALA A 98 20.68 -10.15 -32.85
C ALA A 98 20.17 -10.99 -31.68
N SER A 99 18.85 -11.22 -31.64
CA SER A 99 18.23 -12.03 -30.60
C SER A 99 18.57 -13.49 -30.86
N LYS A 100 19.17 -14.16 -29.88
CA LYS A 100 19.27 -15.62 -29.91
C LYS A 100 17.91 -16.19 -29.48
N PRO A 101 17.35 -17.17 -30.19
CA PRO A 101 16.09 -17.78 -29.78
C PRO A 101 16.26 -18.40 -28.39
N ILE A 102 15.38 -18.01 -27.46
CA ILE A 102 15.34 -18.60 -26.12
C ILE A 102 14.78 -20.01 -26.27
N ARG A 103 15.47 -21.01 -25.73
CA ARG A 103 14.99 -22.40 -25.77
C ARG A 103 13.61 -22.48 -25.07
N PRO A 104 12.61 -23.20 -25.63
CA PRO A 104 11.24 -23.19 -25.12
C PRO A 104 11.16 -23.62 -23.65
N ARG A 105 12.04 -24.51 -23.19
CA ARG A 105 12.14 -24.91 -21.77
C ARG A 105 12.33 -23.73 -20.81
N TRP A 106 13.03 -22.68 -21.22
CA TRP A 106 13.27 -21.50 -20.37
C TRP A 106 12.06 -20.56 -20.35
N VAL A 107 11.32 -20.47 -21.47
CA VAL A 107 10.06 -19.74 -21.52
C VAL A 107 9.02 -20.43 -20.63
N VAL A 108 8.92 -21.76 -20.74
CA VAL A 108 8.04 -22.57 -19.88
C VAL A 108 8.44 -22.42 -18.42
N LEU A 109 9.74 -22.54 -18.09
CA LEU A 109 10.21 -22.36 -16.73
C LEU A 109 9.87 -20.97 -16.18
N ALA A 110 10.12 -19.91 -16.95
CA ALA A 110 9.80 -18.54 -16.53
C ALA A 110 8.30 -18.36 -16.31
N ALA A 111 7.45 -18.88 -17.20
CA ALA A 111 6.00 -18.84 -17.06
C ALA A 111 5.53 -19.61 -15.82
N VAL A 112 6.04 -20.83 -15.62
CA VAL A 112 5.75 -21.66 -14.44
C VAL A 112 6.17 -20.95 -13.17
N VAL A 113 7.39 -20.42 -13.08
CA VAL A 113 7.86 -19.68 -11.90
C VAL A 113 7.00 -18.44 -11.63
N THR A 114 6.66 -17.69 -12.68
CA THR A 114 5.84 -16.47 -12.57
C THR A 114 4.43 -16.76 -12.04
N VAL A 115 3.86 -17.92 -12.36
CA VAL A 115 2.53 -18.32 -11.87
C VAL A 115 2.62 -19.05 -10.53
N ALA A 116 3.52 -20.01 -10.41
CA ALA A 116 3.65 -20.88 -9.25
C ALA A 116 4.11 -20.13 -8.01
N VAL A 117 5.05 -19.18 -8.12
CA VAL A 117 5.56 -18.46 -6.94
C VAL A 117 4.45 -17.63 -6.25
N PRO A 118 3.71 -16.75 -6.95
CA PRO A 118 2.57 -16.06 -6.34
C PRO A 118 1.46 -17.01 -5.88
N ALA A 119 1.19 -18.08 -6.63
CA ALA A 119 0.16 -19.06 -6.26
C ALA A 119 0.50 -19.81 -4.96
N VAL A 120 1.75 -20.29 -4.84
CA VAL A 120 2.25 -20.94 -3.62
C VAL A 120 2.25 -19.94 -2.48
N ALA A 121 2.79 -18.74 -2.66
CA ALA A 121 2.79 -17.69 -1.63
C ALA A 121 1.36 -17.37 -1.12
N THR A 122 0.39 -17.30 -2.04
CA THR A 122 -1.02 -17.09 -1.70
C THR A 122 -1.60 -18.29 -0.95
N ALA A 123 -1.32 -19.51 -1.40
CA ALA A 123 -1.81 -20.74 -0.77
C ALA A 123 -1.22 -20.97 0.63
N THR A 124 0.03 -20.56 0.86
CA THR A 124 0.72 -20.69 2.16
C THR A 124 0.49 -19.49 3.08
N SER A 125 -0.09 -18.39 2.60
CA SER A 125 -0.35 -17.21 3.41
C SER A 125 -1.28 -17.56 4.58
N SER A 126 -1.01 -16.96 5.75
CA SER A 126 -1.90 -17.07 6.90
C SER A 126 -3.30 -16.58 6.51
N ARG A 127 -4.30 -17.42 6.74
CA ARG A 127 -5.68 -17.01 6.52
C ARG A 127 -6.11 -16.09 7.64
N ILE A 128 -6.73 -14.97 7.30
CA ILE A 128 -7.42 -14.12 8.26
C ILE A 128 -8.66 -14.90 8.70
N HIS A 129 -8.67 -15.42 9.93
CA HIS A 129 -9.82 -16.00 10.62
C HIS A 129 -9.69 -15.62 12.10
N PRO A 130 -10.78 -15.45 12.85
CA PRO A 130 -10.71 -15.23 14.29
C PRO A 130 -10.09 -16.44 15.01
N PRO A 131 -9.12 -16.28 15.94
CA PRO A 131 -8.43 -15.04 16.33
C PRO A 131 -7.46 -14.54 15.27
N THR A 132 -7.58 -13.26 14.89
CA THR A 132 -6.95 -12.72 13.68
C THR A 132 -5.49 -12.25 13.89
N PRO A 133 -4.57 -12.54 12.94
CA PRO A 133 -3.22 -11.99 12.95
C PRO A 133 -3.15 -10.53 12.47
N ALA A 134 -4.25 -9.96 11.97
CA ALA A 134 -4.32 -8.58 11.48
C ALA A 134 -5.72 -7.97 11.66
N VAL A 135 -5.78 -6.66 11.87
CA VAL A 135 -7.02 -5.90 12.01
C VAL A 135 -7.11 -4.83 10.94
N VAL A 136 -8.32 -4.51 10.49
CA VAL A 136 -8.58 -3.49 9.51
C VAL A 136 -8.90 -2.19 10.23
N GLN A 137 -8.07 -1.17 10.01
CA GLN A 137 -8.38 0.20 10.38
C GLN A 137 -9.24 0.83 9.29
N GLU A 138 -10.34 1.45 9.69
CA GLU A 138 -11.28 2.13 8.79
C GLU A 138 -10.97 3.62 8.78
N PHE A 139 -10.59 4.16 7.63
CA PHE A 139 -10.39 5.59 7.42
C PHE A 139 -11.22 6.08 6.23
N PRO A 140 -11.62 7.37 6.21
CA PRO A 140 -12.31 7.94 5.05
C PRO A 140 -11.52 7.81 3.73
N SER A 141 -10.18 7.84 3.81
CA SER A 141 -9.27 7.70 2.66
C SER A 141 -9.04 6.25 2.23
N GLY A 142 -9.45 5.27 3.02
CA GLY A 142 -9.34 3.86 2.73
C GLY A 142 -9.03 3.00 3.95
N ASN A 143 -9.16 1.69 3.78
CA ASN A 143 -8.93 0.72 4.84
C ASN A 143 -7.47 0.28 4.85
N ILE A 144 -6.86 0.20 6.03
CA ILE A 144 -5.48 -0.26 6.22
C ILE A 144 -5.49 -1.57 7.00
N LEU A 145 -5.08 -2.65 6.34
CA LEU A 145 -4.84 -3.92 7.02
C LEU A 145 -3.55 -3.80 7.84
N THR A 146 -3.68 -3.96 9.14
CA THR A 146 -2.63 -3.65 10.12
C THR A 146 -2.33 -4.91 10.93
N PRO A 147 -1.06 -5.37 10.96
CA PRO A 147 -0.70 -6.58 11.69
C PRO A 147 -0.92 -6.43 13.20
N VAL A 148 -1.25 -7.56 13.84
CA VAL A 148 -1.23 -7.72 15.30
C VAL A 148 0.13 -8.30 15.69
N ASP A 149 0.97 -7.50 16.33
CA ASP A 149 2.32 -7.88 16.76
C ASP A 149 2.29 -8.42 18.19
N LYS A 150 2.57 -9.72 18.33
CA LYS A 150 2.63 -10.41 19.62
C LYS A 150 3.82 -9.99 20.50
N GLY A 151 4.81 -9.30 19.93
CA GLY A 151 5.94 -8.73 20.67
C GLY A 151 5.60 -7.46 21.45
N ILE A 152 4.42 -6.88 21.24
CA ILE A 152 3.90 -5.77 22.06
C ILE A 152 3.13 -6.37 23.24
N HIS A 153 3.79 -6.49 24.38
CA HIS A 153 3.22 -7.06 25.59
C HIS A 153 2.54 -5.97 26.41
N VAL A 154 1.20 -6.04 26.49
CA VAL A 154 0.39 -5.08 27.23
C VAL A 154 -0.09 -5.70 28.53
N ARG A 155 -0.02 -4.93 29.61
CA ARG A 155 -0.52 -5.28 30.93
C ARG A 155 -1.48 -4.22 31.43
N THR A 156 -2.60 -4.67 31.99
CA THR A 156 -3.59 -3.83 32.67
C THR A 156 -3.54 -4.13 34.17
N GLU A 157 -3.64 -3.09 34.98
CA GLU A 157 -3.67 -3.17 36.43
C GLU A 157 -4.77 -2.24 36.96
N ARG A 158 -5.63 -2.78 37.84
CA ARG A 158 -6.66 -1.99 38.50
C ARG A 158 -6.01 -1.21 39.65
N VAL A 159 -6.13 0.11 39.60
CA VAL A 159 -5.69 1.01 40.68
C VAL A 159 -6.91 1.74 41.24
N ALA A 160 -6.80 2.32 42.44
CA ALA A 160 -7.93 2.82 43.22
C ALA A 160 -8.93 3.72 42.44
N SER A 161 -8.45 4.47 41.45
CA SER A 161 -9.24 5.41 40.66
C SER A 161 -9.35 5.07 39.17
N GLY A 162 -8.98 3.86 38.72
CA GLY A 162 -9.07 3.52 37.29
C GLY A 162 -8.23 2.30 36.86
N GLN A 163 -7.79 2.31 35.61
CA GLN A 163 -6.94 1.27 35.01
C GLN A 163 -5.62 1.87 34.59
N ARG A 164 -4.53 1.28 35.08
CA ARG A 164 -3.18 1.56 34.57
C ARG A 164 -2.88 0.56 33.46
N ILE A 165 -2.55 1.09 32.29
CA ILE A 165 -2.12 0.30 31.14
C ILE A 165 -0.63 0.57 30.92
N THR A 166 0.16 -0.50 30.86
CA THR A 166 1.61 -0.43 30.61
C THR A 166 1.97 -1.41 29.52
N TRP A 167 2.96 -1.10 28.69
CA TRP A 167 3.40 -2.01 27.64
C TRP A 167 4.91 -2.01 27.42
N THR A 168 5.41 -3.15 26.99
CA THR A 168 6.79 -3.33 26.55
C THR A 168 6.79 -3.85 25.13
N ASP A 169 7.75 -3.41 24.32
CA ASP A 169 7.91 -3.83 22.93
C ASP A 169 9.41 -4.02 22.60
N GLY A 170 9.67 -4.51 21.38
CA GLY A 170 11.02 -4.65 20.86
C GLY A 170 11.61 -3.33 20.34
N PRO A 171 12.94 -3.28 20.10
CA PRO A 171 13.56 -2.09 19.55
C PRO A 171 13.03 -1.80 18.14
N TRP A 172 12.51 -0.59 17.94
CA TRP A 172 12.06 -0.11 16.64
C TRP A 172 13.20 0.53 15.86
N ARG A 173 13.25 0.30 14.55
CA ARG A 173 14.22 0.95 13.65
C ARG A 173 13.88 2.41 13.31
N ALA A 174 12.80 2.95 13.89
CA ALA A 174 12.31 4.29 13.65
C ALA A 174 11.86 4.94 14.97
N LYS A 175 11.76 6.27 14.98
CA LYS A 175 11.13 6.99 16.10
C LYS A 175 9.64 6.70 16.08
N VAL A 176 9.16 5.97 17.09
CA VAL A 176 7.75 5.62 17.23
C VAL A 176 7.05 6.48 18.27
N PHE A 177 5.74 6.46 18.20
CA PHE A 177 4.83 6.91 19.24
C PHE A 177 3.65 5.93 19.30
N TYR A 178 2.92 5.98 20.39
CA TYR A 178 1.86 5.03 20.72
C TYR A 178 0.51 5.72 20.72
N ARG A 179 -0.50 4.99 20.26
CA ARG A 179 -1.91 5.32 20.39
C ARG A 179 -2.58 4.26 21.25
N VAL A 180 -3.20 4.69 22.34
CA VAL A 180 -3.96 3.81 23.24
C VAL A 180 -5.37 3.74 22.72
N TYR A 181 -5.83 2.55 22.40
CA TYR A 181 -7.17 2.29 21.92
C TYR A 181 -8.00 1.57 22.99
N ARG A 182 -9.29 1.89 23.03
CA ARG A 182 -10.27 1.29 23.93
C ARG A 182 -11.52 0.88 23.15
N SER A 183 -12.07 -0.30 23.42
CA SER A 183 -13.27 -0.81 22.74
C SER A 183 -14.50 0.08 22.95
N PHE A 184 -15.31 0.25 21.90
CA PHE A 184 -16.57 1.00 21.97
C PHE A 184 -17.60 0.30 22.89
N HIS A 185 -17.62 -1.03 22.84
CA HIS A 185 -18.53 -1.87 23.60
C HIS A 185 -17.74 -2.81 24.52
N SER A 186 -18.40 -3.28 25.58
CA SER A 186 -17.80 -4.24 26.51
C SER A 186 -17.44 -5.54 25.79
N GLY A 187 -16.19 -5.96 25.93
CA GLY A 187 -15.70 -7.25 25.44
C GLY A 187 -15.58 -7.41 23.92
N LYS A 188 -15.80 -6.37 23.10
CA LYS A 188 -15.68 -6.43 21.63
C LYS A 188 -14.83 -5.28 21.10
N ASP A 189 -13.58 -5.58 20.80
CA ASP A 189 -12.61 -4.66 20.19
C ASP A 189 -12.53 -4.80 18.66
N ILE A 190 -13.03 -5.90 18.11
CA ILE A 190 -13.09 -6.15 16.67
C ILE A 190 -14.45 -6.72 16.25
N GLU A 191 -14.81 -6.44 15.00
CA GLU A 191 -15.96 -7.02 14.31
C GLU A 191 -15.48 -7.72 13.04
N CYS A 192 -15.61 -9.04 12.98
CA CYS A 192 -15.19 -9.82 11.82
C CYS A 192 -16.38 -10.18 10.95
N ALA A 193 -16.28 -9.88 9.65
CA ALA A 193 -17.27 -10.22 8.65
C ALA A 193 -16.60 -10.82 7.41
N LEU A 194 -17.35 -11.63 6.65
CA LEU A 194 -16.90 -12.11 5.34
C LEU A 194 -17.09 -10.99 4.29
N SER A 195 -15.99 -10.43 3.80
CA SER A 195 -15.96 -9.55 2.65
C SER A 195 -16.31 -10.34 1.39
N SER A 196 -17.38 -9.93 0.70
CA SER A 196 -17.85 -10.55 -0.55
C SER A 196 -18.05 -12.07 -0.45
N GLY A 197 -18.32 -12.60 0.75
CA GLY A 197 -18.49 -14.04 0.99
C GLY A 197 -17.23 -14.90 0.89
N VAL A 198 -16.05 -14.31 0.65
CA VAL A 198 -14.83 -15.07 0.29
C VAL A 198 -13.66 -14.88 1.26
N SER A 199 -13.56 -13.75 1.95
CA SER A 199 -12.43 -13.47 2.85
C SER A 199 -12.90 -12.78 4.13
N TRP A 200 -12.32 -13.15 5.28
CA TRP A 200 -12.62 -12.42 6.52
C TRP A 200 -11.93 -11.06 6.53
N ALA A 201 -12.67 -10.05 6.94
CA ALA A 201 -12.18 -8.73 7.31
C ALA A 201 -12.61 -8.46 8.76
N CYS A 202 -11.62 -8.29 9.64
CA CYS A 202 -11.83 -7.98 11.05
C CYS A 202 -11.59 -6.49 11.30
N TYR A 203 -12.66 -5.72 11.39
CA TYR A 203 -12.63 -4.27 11.57
C TYR A 203 -12.40 -3.92 13.03
N LEU A 204 -11.52 -2.96 13.27
CA LEU A 204 -11.25 -2.43 14.60
C LEU A 204 -12.45 -1.60 15.07
N ARG A 205 -13.02 -1.98 16.22
CA ARG A 205 -14.16 -1.30 16.88
C ARG A 205 -13.71 -0.68 18.20
N THR A 206 -12.76 0.23 18.08
CA THR A 206 -12.15 0.93 19.21
C THR A 206 -11.99 2.42 18.91
N GLU A 207 -11.99 3.25 19.95
CA GLU A 207 -11.60 4.66 19.89
C GLU A 207 -10.16 4.87 20.37
N PRO A 208 -9.38 5.76 19.73
CA PRO A 208 -8.13 6.23 20.31
C PRO A 208 -8.44 7.18 21.48
N ILE A 209 -8.01 6.81 22.68
CA ILE A 209 -8.23 7.61 23.90
C ILE A 209 -7.01 8.45 24.30
N GLN A 210 -5.82 8.10 23.79
CA GLN A 210 -4.60 8.85 24.04
C GLN A 210 -3.55 8.61 22.96
N THR A 211 -2.75 9.63 22.68
CA THR A 211 -1.47 9.51 21.96
C THR A 211 -0.32 9.88 22.88
N THR A 212 0.73 9.05 22.94
CA THR A 212 1.85 9.25 23.87
C THR A 212 3.15 8.63 23.35
N ARG A 213 4.29 9.06 23.90
CA ARG A 213 5.59 8.37 23.74
C ARG A 213 5.97 7.54 24.95
N ALA A 214 5.28 7.72 26.06
CA ALA A 214 5.49 6.91 27.26
C ALA A 214 4.93 5.51 27.05
N HIS A 215 5.48 4.54 27.77
CA HIS A 215 5.05 3.13 27.78
C HIS A 215 3.92 2.85 28.79
N SER A 216 3.19 3.90 29.17
CA SER A 216 2.15 3.82 30.17
C SER A 216 1.06 4.85 29.95
N TYR A 217 -0.17 4.50 30.29
CA TYR A 217 -1.32 5.37 30.30
C TYR A 217 -2.25 5.02 31.46
N PHE A 218 -2.98 6.01 31.98
CA PHE A 218 -3.95 5.83 33.04
C PHE A 218 -5.35 6.21 32.53
N ASP A 219 -6.25 5.24 32.48
CA ASP A 219 -7.66 5.43 32.16
C ASP A 219 -8.46 5.58 33.46
N ALA A 220 -8.88 6.82 33.77
CA ALA A 220 -9.57 7.15 35.01
C ALA A 220 -11.03 6.64 35.07
N SER A 221 -11.66 6.39 33.92
CA SER A 221 -13.07 5.98 33.87
C SER A 221 -13.28 4.91 32.79
N PRO A 222 -12.74 3.71 33.02
CA PRO A 222 -12.87 2.60 32.07
C PRO A 222 -14.31 2.08 32.09
N PRO A 223 -14.96 1.91 30.92
CA PRO A 223 -16.21 1.18 30.82
C PRO A 223 -16.06 -0.24 31.36
N ARG A 224 -17.15 -0.82 31.91
CA ARG A 224 -17.14 -2.21 32.36
C ARG A 224 -16.81 -3.14 31.18
N GLY A 225 -15.81 -4.00 31.36
CA GLY A 225 -15.37 -4.92 30.31
C GLY A 225 -14.65 -4.24 29.14
N ALA A 226 -14.06 -3.06 29.35
CA ALA A 226 -13.20 -2.42 28.36
C ALA A 226 -12.07 -3.35 27.92
N VAL A 227 -11.75 -3.31 26.63
CA VAL A 227 -10.62 -4.00 26.03
C VAL A 227 -9.68 -2.96 25.43
N TYR A 228 -8.40 -3.09 25.72
CA TYR A 228 -7.37 -2.16 25.27
C TYR A 228 -6.49 -2.77 24.18
N ARG A 229 -6.01 -1.89 23.29
CA ARG A 229 -4.91 -2.18 22.35
C ARG A 229 -3.95 -1.02 22.30
N ILE A 230 -2.68 -1.32 22.07
CA ILE A 230 -1.65 -0.32 21.81
C ILE A 230 -1.33 -0.35 20.32
N GLY A 231 -1.59 0.76 19.65
CA GLY A 231 -1.16 1.00 18.28
C GLY A 231 0.22 1.65 18.25
N VAL A 232 1.14 1.12 17.46
CA VAL A 232 2.46 1.71 17.20
C VAL A 232 2.39 2.47 15.88
N ALA A 233 2.80 3.74 15.92
CA ALA A 233 2.75 4.63 14.77
C ALA A 233 4.10 5.34 14.59
N THR A 234 4.38 5.74 13.35
CA THR A 234 5.56 6.51 12.97
C THR A 234 5.24 7.31 11.72
N ASN A 235 5.94 8.41 11.50
CA ASN A 235 5.88 9.17 10.26
C ASN A 235 7.19 9.94 10.04
N TRP A 236 7.39 10.41 8.82
CA TRP A 236 8.61 11.12 8.41
C TRP A 236 8.84 12.44 9.19
N ALA A 237 7.76 13.07 9.67
CA ALA A 237 7.82 14.31 10.45
C ALA A 237 8.03 14.04 11.95
N ASN A 238 7.96 12.79 12.40
CA ASN A 238 7.97 12.38 13.81
C ASN A 238 6.93 13.15 14.66
N ASP A 239 5.76 13.44 14.10
CA ASP A 239 4.67 14.14 14.78
C ASP A 239 3.60 13.14 15.27
N PRO A 240 3.31 13.02 16.58
CA PRO A 240 2.31 12.08 17.09
C PRO A 240 0.88 12.30 16.55
N ASN A 241 0.57 13.50 16.08
CA ASN A 241 -0.74 13.84 15.51
C ASN A 241 -0.89 13.40 14.05
N LEU A 242 0.20 12.99 13.41
CA LEU A 242 0.23 12.55 12.02
C LEU A 242 0.49 11.05 11.90
N GLY A 243 0.23 10.51 10.71
CA GLY A 243 0.56 9.13 10.36
C GLY A 243 -0.41 8.07 10.91
N ASP A 244 -0.27 6.89 10.34
CA ASP A 244 -1.13 5.74 10.62
C ASP A 244 -0.43 4.77 11.59
N VAL A 245 -1.24 4.03 12.34
CA VAL A 245 -0.75 2.91 13.14
C VAL A 245 -0.32 1.80 12.18
N PHE A 246 0.91 1.31 12.30
CA PHE A 246 1.44 0.25 11.45
C PHE A 246 1.48 -1.11 12.14
N ALA A 247 1.25 -1.17 13.46
CA ALA A 247 1.14 -2.42 14.21
C ALA A 247 0.24 -2.24 15.45
N PHE A 248 -0.52 -3.26 15.80
CA PHE A 248 -1.31 -3.30 17.05
C PHE A 248 -0.82 -4.40 17.99
N SER A 249 -0.92 -4.18 19.29
CA SER A 249 -0.82 -5.25 20.27
C SER A 249 -2.00 -6.24 20.15
N PRO A 250 -1.88 -7.45 20.71
CA PRO A 250 -3.05 -8.28 21.04
C PRO A 250 -4.02 -7.52 21.95
N PRO A 251 -5.32 -7.88 21.96
CA PRO A 251 -6.30 -7.26 22.84
C PRO A 251 -6.07 -7.69 24.29
N VAL A 252 -6.14 -6.74 25.22
CA VAL A 252 -6.02 -7.02 26.66
C VAL A 252 -7.24 -6.44 27.40
N PRO A 253 -8.02 -7.27 28.11
CA PRO A 253 -9.15 -6.77 28.90
C PRO A 253 -8.66 -5.92 30.07
N ALA A 254 -9.50 -4.99 30.52
CA ALA A 254 -9.32 -4.28 31.79
C ALA A 254 -9.18 -5.28 32.95
N ALA A 255 -8.29 -4.99 33.90
CA ALA A 255 -8.14 -5.81 35.09
C ALA A 255 -9.41 -5.76 35.94
N ARG A 256 -9.79 -6.89 36.56
CA ARG A 256 -10.96 -6.97 37.43
C ARG A 256 -10.70 -6.33 38.78
#